data_AF-A0A2L0MY97-F1
#
_entry.id   AF-A0A2L0MY97-F1
#
_cell.length_a   1.000
_cell.length_b   1.000
_cell.length_c   1.000
_cell.angle_alpha   90.00
_cell.angle_beta   90.00
_cell.angle_gamma   90.00
#
_symmetry.space_group_name_H-M   'P 1'
#
loop_
_entity.id
_entity.type
_entity.pdbx_description
1 polymer ?
#
loop_
_entity_poly.entity_id
_entity_poly.type
_entity_poly.pdbx_seq_one_letter_code
_entity_poly.pdbx_strand_id
1 'polypeptide(L)'
;MITRLVRGGLAAALAATTLAAGAAVSVAATTARTAVTGPNVSVTQAGNYPIFPVDSTNFAVTWTSNGTADLTGPTRLTVDLPPGLTTSGAAFTASPADYTFTETVSPDGRRLEAVFTGTRAPGRSDFMKVYVASHGTKPSGAITVTVANAGDSDPSDNVSTYLLGSGLQPRATAPAPAVTGIGTTTGPGAGGTAVTVSGSHLSNGFVLFGGTPANGSCTDTACTVTAPGGSGNAPVTVVTPGGSATAPATFDYTGAPPAPPAAPVVTNLTTRSGPAAGGTQLYVQGSNLTSGTVAFGSVPAGHVSCGPTFCSATAPAGTGTVDVTVTTAGGTSAVGTADRYTYTA
;
A
#
# COMPACT_ATOMS: atom_id res chain seq x y z
N MET A 1 71.19 71.52 0.24
CA MET A 1 71.66 70.36 1.04
C MET A 1 71.00 69.12 0.43
N ILE A 2 71.67 68.36 -0.44
CA ILE A 2 72.58 67.22 -0.11
C ILE A 2 71.87 66.31 0.91
N THR A 3 71.38 65.10 0.59
CA THR A 3 72.13 63.83 0.35
C THR A 3 71.10 62.76 -0.09
N ARG A 4 71.17 62.12 -1.27
CA ARG A 4 71.79 60.82 -1.67
C ARG A 4 71.40 59.54 -0.87
N LEU A 5 70.85 58.57 -1.64
CA LEU A 5 70.85 57.08 -1.55
C LEU A 5 70.13 56.42 -0.36
N VAL A 6 69.41 55.29 -0.50
CA VAL A 6 69.82 54.00 -1.10
C VAL A 6 68.64 53.24 -1.71
N ARG A 7 68.95 52.46 -2.76
CA ARG A 7 68.13 51.47 -3.47
C ARG A 7 67.59 50.35 -2.57
N GLY A 8 66.34 49.98 -2.78
CA GLY A 8 65.81 48.64 -2.47
C GLY A 8 64.86 48.24 -3.58
N GLY A 9 65.30 47.37 -4.49
CA GLY A 9 64.45 46.84 -5.56
C GLY A 9 63.56 45.73 -5.01
N LEU A 10 62.30 45.68 -5.43
CA LEU A 10 61.53 44.46 -5.49
C LEU A 10 60.46 44.58 -6.57
N ALA A 11 60.49 43.61 -7.48
CA ALA A 11 59.61 43.47 -8.62
C ALA A 11 58.15 43.27 -8.16
N ALA A 12 57.22 43.99 -8.78
CA ALA A 12 55.80 43.71 -8.67
C ALA A 12 55.47 42.48 -9.53
N ALA A 13 55.29 41.33 -8.88
CA ALA A 13 54.74 40.14 -9.52
C ALA A 13 53.21 40.25 -9.59
N LEU A 14 52.66 40.12 -10.80
CA LEU A 14 51.24 39.92 -11.06
C LEU A 14 50.79 38.61 -10.38
N ALA A 15 50.02 38.72 -9.30
CA ALA A 15 49.37 37.56 -8.68
C ALA A 15 48.06 37.26 -9.44
N ALA A 16 48.05 36.17 -10.19
CA ALA A 16 46.84 35.58 -10.72
C ALA A 16 46.03 34.97 -9.57
N THR A 17 44.88 35.57 -9.25
CA THR A 17 43.89 34.97 -8.34
C THR A 17 43.23 33.78 -9.04
N THR A 18 43.66 32.57 -8.68
CA THR A 18 42.95 31.33 -8.98
C THR A 18 41.61 31.32 -8.23
N LEU A 19 40.50 31.19 -8.96
CA LEU A 19 39.19 30.89 -8.38
C LEU A 19 39.28 29.58 -7.59
N ALA A 20 39.03 29.63 -6.29
CA ALA A 20 38.82 28.43 -5.48
C ALA A 20 37.55 27.74 -5.99
N ALA A 21 37.70 26.54 -6.55
CA ALA A 21 36.59 25.66 -6.83
C ALA A 21 35.87 25.38 -5.50
N GLY A 22 34.61 25.81 -5.40
CA GLY A 22 33.74 25.49 -4.28
C GLY A 22 33.70 23.99 -4.08
N ALA A 23 33.89 23.55 -2.83
CA ALA A 23 33.79 22.15 -2.45
C ALA A 23 32.41 21.62 -2.91
N ALA A 24 32.42 20.77 -3.93
CA ALA A 24 31.26 19.97 -4.27
C ALA A 24 30.94 19.13 -3.04
N VAL A 25 29.75 19.34 -2.46
CA VAL A 25 29.18 18.41 -1.49
C VAL A 25 29.06 17.09 -2.23
N SER A 26 29.95 16.15 -1.91
CA SER A 26 29.86 14.79 -2.41
C SER A 26 28.54 14.22 -1.92
N VAL A 27 27.56 14.07 -2.81
CA VAL A 27 26.42 13.19 -2.58
C VAL A 27 27.03 11.83 -2.31
N ALA A 28 26.94 11.36 -1.07
CA ALA A 28 27.43 10.05 -0.70
C ALA A 28 26.85 9.04 -1.70
N ALA A 29 27.73 8.34 -2.41
CA ALA A 29 27.32 7.26 -3.28
C ALA A 29 26.48 6.29 -2.44
N THR A 30 25.25 6.03 -2.88
CA THR A 30 24.37 5.03 -2.29
C THR A 30 25.11 3.70 -2.40
N THR A 31 25.79 3.27 -1.33
CA THR A 31 26.31 1.90 -1.25
C THR A 31 25.14 0.98 -1.50
N ALA A 32 25.22 0.18 -2.57
CA ALA A 32 24.22 -0.84 -2.87
C ALA A 32 24.00 -1.66 -1.61
N ARG A 33 22.80 -1.55 -1.04
CA ARG A 33 22.40 -2.33 0.13
C ARG A 33 22.49 -3.80 -0.28
N THR A 34 23.14 -4.63 0.54
CA THR A 34 23.12 -6.08 0.35
C THR A 34 21.66 -6.53 0.28
N ALA A 35 21.30 -7.37 -0.70
CA ALA A 35 19.94 -7.83 -0.85
C ALA A 35 19.46 -8.49 0.46
N VAL A 36 18.32 -8.04 0.99
CA VAL A 36 17.71 -8.63 2.18
C VAL A 36 17.18 -10.01 1.80
N THR A 37 17.60 -11.05 2.52
CA THR A 37 17.13 -12.42 2.27
C THR A 37 15.72 -12.60 2.83
N GLY A 38 14.79 -13.05 1.99
CA GLY A 38 13.37 -13.19 2.34
C GLY A 38 12.52 -12.02 1.82
N PRO A 39 11.25 -11.92 2.24
CA PRO A 39 10.40 -10.80 1.86
C PRO A 39 10.86 -9.51 2.56
N ASN A 40 10.87 -8.39 1.85
CA ASN A 40 11.20 -7.09 2.40
C ASN A 40 10.39 -5.99 1.75
N VAL A 41 9.89 -5.02 2.53
CA VAL A 41 9.16 -3.87 1.98
C VAL A 41 9.67 -2.55 2.53
N SER A 42 10.22 -1.69 1.67
CA SER A 42 10.65 -0.36 2.09
C SER A 42 9.64 0.72 1.75
N VAL A 43 9.72 1.87 2.43
CA VAL A 43 8.96 3.08 2.06
C VAL A 43 9.84 4.32 1.94
N THR A 44 9.51 5.15 0.96
CA THR A 44 10.14 6.46 0.72
C THR A 44 9.07 7.50 0.37
N GLN A 45 9.44 8.77 0.45
CA GLN A 45 8.59 9.88 0.04
C GLN A 45 9.42 10.98 -0.64
N ALA A 46 8.80 11.67 -1.59
CA ALA A 46 9.40 12.79 -2.31
C ALA A 46 8.31 13.69 -2.91
N GLY A 47 8.60 14.96 -3.16
CA GLY A 47 7.71 15.84 -3.92
C GLY A 47 7.56 17.23 -3.31
N ASN A 48 6.45 17.88 -3.63
CA ASN A 48 6.22 19.29 -3.30
C ASN A 48 5.56 19.40 -1.94
N TYR A 49 6.38 19.38 -0.89
CA TYR A 49 5.91 19.54 0.48
C TYR A 49 5.41 20.98 0.73
N PRO A 50 4.25 21.14 1.41
CA PRO A 50 3.74 22.46 1.74
C PRO A 50 4.64 23.12 2.78
N ILE A 51 5.50 24.05 2.37
CA ILE A 51 6.37 24.83 3.28
C ILE A 51 5.89 26.29 3.46
N PHE A 52 4.80 26.63 2.79
CA PHE A 52 4.04 27.88 2.88
C PHE A 52 2.54 27.54 2.90
N PRO A 53 1.66 28.50 3.26
CA PRO A 53 0.22 28.32 3.13
C PRO A 53 -0.20 27.87 1.72
N VAL A 54 -0.87 26.73 1.61
CA VAL A 54 -1.42 26.22 0.34
C VAL A 54 -2.78 25.58 0.53
N ASP A 55 -3.67 25.79 -0.44
CA ASP A 55 -4.99 25.16 -0.48
C ASP A 55 -4.90 23.72 -1.02
N SER A 56 -3.89 23.42 -1.84
CA SER A 56 -3.60 22.07 -2.30
C SER A 56 -2.16 21.95 -2.82
N THR A 57 -1.48 20.89 -2.42
CA THR A 57 -0.25 20.37 -3.04
C THR A 57 -0.25 18.84 -2.93
N ASN A 58 0.78 18.19 -3.46
CA ASN A 58 0.96 16.76 -3.27
C ASN A 58 2.42 16.37 -3.13
N PHE A 59 2.63 15.25 -2.46
CA PHE A 59 3.88 14.50 -2.47
C PHE A 59 3.61 13.04 -2.80
N ALA A 60 4.62 12.37 -3.34
CA ALA A 60 4.58 10.96 -3.65
C ALA A 60 5.06 10.15 -2.44
N VAL A 61 4.35 9.06 -2.17
CA VAL A 61 4.79 7.96 -1.30
C VAL A 61 5.04 6.76 -2.20
N THR A 62 6.23 6.16 -2.09
CA THR A 62 6.64 5.00 -2.87
C THR A 62 7.03 3.88 -1.93
N TRP A 63 6.56 2.68 -2.20
CA TRP A 63 6.97 1.48 -1.48
C TRP A 63 7.44 0.42 -2.47
N THR A 64 8.44 -0.34 -2.04
CA THR A 64 9.15 -1.28 -2.91
C THR A 64 9.36 -2.60 -2.20
N SER A 65 9.06 -3.69 -2.89
CA SER A 65 9.44 -5.05 -2.47
C SER A 65 10.92 -5.26 -2.79
N ASN A 66 11.83 -5.06 -1.83
CA ASN A 66 13.29 -5.10 -2.06
C ASN A 66 13.94 -6.45 -1.70
N GLY A 67 13.15 -7.42 -1.23
CA GLY A 67 13.63 -8.70 -0.75
C GLY A 67 13.97 -9.68 -1.86
N THR A 68 14.40 -10.88 -1.48
CA THR A 68 14.62 -12.00 -2.43
C THR A 68 13.41 -12.93 -2.56
N ALA A 69 12.32 -12.68 -1.82
CA ALA A 69 11.11 -13.50 -1.85
C ALA A 69 9.84 -12.65 -1.92
N ASP A 70 8.74 -13.28 -2.33
CA ASP A 70 7.44 -12.65 -2.45
C ASP A 70 6.93 -12.12 -1.10
N LEU A 71 6.48 -10.87 -1.12
CA LEU A 71 5.76 -10.26 -0.01
C LEU A 71 4.27 -10.58 -0.18
N THR A 72 3.68 -11.28 0.79
CA THR A 72 2.29 -11.75 0.70
C THR A 72 1.41 -11.16 1.79
N GLY A 73 0.10 -11.24 1.59
CA GLY A 73 -0.89 -10.83 2.58
C GLY A 73 -1.05 -9.30 2.70
N PRO A 74 -1.56 -8.82 3.85
CA PRO A 74 -1.83 -7.40 4.07
C PRO A 74 -0.54 -6.61 4.27
N THR A 75 -0.38 -5.56 3.48
CA THR A 75 0.64 -4.52 3.62
C THR A 75 -0.06 -3.21 3.91
N ARG A 76 0.23 -2.60 5.07
CA ARG A 76 -0.40 -1.34 5.50
C ARG A 76 0.58 -0.20 5.35
N LEU A 77 0.16 0.86 4.66
CA LEU A 77 0.83 2.15 4.60
C LEU A 77 0.08 3.15 5.46
N THR A 78 0.82 3.96 6.22
CA THR A 78 0.26 5.07 6.98
C THR A 78 1.01 6.35 6.65
N VAL A 79 0.27 7.44 6.56
CA VAL A 79 0.81 8.79 6.41
C VAL A 79 0.26 9.63 7.55
N ASP A 80 1.12 10.01 8.47
CA ASP A 80 0.81 10.86 9.61
C ASP A 80 1.26 12.30 9.31
N LEU A 81 0.30 13.22 9.34
CA LEU A 81 0.50 14.63 9.09
C LEU A 81 0.61 15.42 10.41
N PRO A 82 1.54 16.40 10.47
CA PRO A 82 1.68 17.25 11.64
C PRO A 82 0.49 18.21 11.78
N PRO A 83 0.34 18.89 12.94
CA PRO A 83 -0.73 19.87 13.11
C PRO A 83 -0.64 20.96 12.04
N GLY A 84 -1.80 21.36 11.51
CA GLY A 84 -1.89 22.37 10.45
C GLY A 84 -1.78 21.80 9.03
N LEU A 85 -1.63 20.49 8.85
CA LEU A 85 -1.82 19.82 7.56
C LEU A 85 -3.00 18.86 7.61
N THR A 86 -3.74 18.80 6.51
CA THR A 86 -4.77 17.78 6.28
C THR A 86 -4.61 17.16 4.90
N THR A 87 -5.14 15.97 4.72
CA THR A 87 -5.25 15.27 3.42
C THR A 87 -6.70 15.02 3.04
N SER A 88 -6.98 15.06 1.75
CA SER A 88 -8.25 14.62 1.16
C SER A 88 -8.17 13.19 0.61
N GLY A 89 -7.06 12.51 0.84
CA GLY A 89 -6.76 11.19 0.31
C GLY A 89 -5.59 11.18 -0.67
N ALA A 90 -5.44 10.06 -1.39
CA ALA A 90 -4.41 9.88 -2.39
C ALA A 90 -4.96 9.44 -3.76
N ALA A 91 -4.29 9.87 -4.82
CA ALA A 91 -4.44 9.26 -6.13
C ALA A 91 -3.44 8.13 -6.27
N PHE A 92 -3.93 6.96 -6.62
CA PHE A 92 -3.12 5.78 -6.79
C PHE A 92 -2.89 5.48 -8.27
N THR A 93 -1.66 5.11 -8.63
CA THR A 93 -1.34 4.61 -9.96
C THR A 93 -0.59 3.31 -9.81
N ALA A 94 -1.31 2.21 -9.93
CA ALA A 94 -0.68 0.93 -10.15
C ALA A 94 -1.56 0.05 -11.02
N SER A 95 -0.92 -0.82 -11.78
CA SER A 95 -1.62 -1.78 -12.62
C SER A 95 -2.30 -2.80 -11.71
N PRO A 96 -3.62 -2.97 -11.76
CA PRO A 96 -4.29 -4.09 -11.12
C PRO A 96 -3.90 -5.37 -11.86
N ALA A 97 -3.37 -6.34 -11.14
CA ALA A 97 -3.33 -7.73 -11.57
C ALA A 97 -3.62 -8.65 -10.37
N ASP A 98 -3.08 -8.34 -9.17
CA ASP A 98 -3.05 -9.33 -8.07
C ASP A 98 -3.30 -8.77 -6.65
N TYR A 99 -3.91 -7.58 -6.48
CA TYR A 99 -4.13 -7.02 -5.14
C TYR A 99 -5.39 -6.15 -5.02
N THR A 100 -5.99 -6.18 -3.83
CA THR A 100 -7.03 -5.24 -3.42
C THR A 100 -6.41 -4.04 -2.71
N PHE A 101 -7.06 -2.88 -2.85
CA PHE A 101 -6.63 -1.62 -2.25
C PHE A 101 -7.81 -0.98 -1.53
N THR A 102 -7.59 -0.57 -0.29
CA THR A 102 -8.51 0.29 0.46
C THR A 102 -7.74 1.49 1.00
N GLU A 103 -8.42 2.62 1.10
CA GLU A 103 -7.89 3.84 1.67
C GLU A 103 -8.92 4.46 2.63
N THR A 104 -8.44 4.95 3.77
CA THR A 104 -9.22 5.74 4.72
C THR A 104 -8.45 6.97 5.15
N VAL A 105 -9.17 8.06 5.38
CA VAL A 105 -8.65 9.29 5.97
C VAL A 105 -9.33 9.48 7.32
N SER A 106 -8.54 9.81 8.35
CA SER A 106 -9.07 10.09 9.68
C SER A 106 -10.02 11.30 9.66
N PRO A 107 -10.98 11.38 10.59
CA PRO A 107 -11.94 12.50 10.63
C PRO A 107 -11.29 13.89 10.77
N ASP A 108 -10.12 13.98 11.41
CA ASP A 108 -9.35 15.23 11.51
C ASP A 108 -8.53 15.54 10.24
N GLY A 109 -8.54 14.64 9.25
CA GLY A 109 -7.81 14.75 8.00
C GLY A 109 -6.31 14.55 8.15
N ARG A 110 -5.79 14.12 9.30
CA ARG A 110 -4.34 14.12 9.58
C ARG A 110 -3.67 12.77 9.41
N ARG A 111 -4.44 11.72 9.18
CA ARG A 111 -3.91 10.39 8.94
C ARG A 111 -4.58 9.80 7.72
N LEU A 112 -3.76 9.36 6.78
CA LEU A 112 -4.17 8.49 5.68
C LEU A 112 -3.66 7.10 5.96
N GLU A 113 -4.53 6.13 5.77
CA GLU A 113 -4.21 4.72 5.87
C GLU A 113 -4.61 4.01 4.58
N ALA A 114 -3.68 3.24 4.05
CA ALA A 114 -3.88 2.44 2.86
C ALA A 114 -3.51 0.99 3.14
N VAL A 115 -4.35 0.04 2.70
CA VAL A 115 -4.08 -1.39 2.84
C VAL A 115 -4.07 -2.05 1.47
N PHE A 116 -2.99 -2.79 1.20
CA PHE A 116 -2.83 -3.63 0.03
C PHE A 116 -2.88 -5.08 0.45
N THR A 117 -3.74 -5.89 -0.14
CA THR A 117 -3.77 -7.33 0.14
C THR A 117 -3.52 -8.10 -1.14
N GLY A 118 -2.47 -8.92 -1.16
CA GLY A 118 -2.10 -9.71 -2.33
C GLY A 118 -0.65 -10.19 -2.26
N THR A 119 -0.09 -10.56 -3.41
CA THR A 119 1.32 -10.96 -3.54
C THR A 119 2.09 -9.93 -4.34
N ARG A 120 3.29 -9.56 -3.86
CA ARG A 120 4.20 -8.61 -4.50
C ARG A 120 5.56 -9.28 -4.70
N ALA A 121 5.88 -9.55 -5.97
CA ALA A 121 7.17 -10.07 -6.37
C ALA A 121 8.31 -9.09 -6.04
N PRO A 122 9.53 -9.60 -5.78
CA PRO A 122 10.74 -8.80 -5.67
C PRO A 122 10.93 -7.78 -6.81
N GLY A 123 11.43 -6.60 -6.47
CA GLY A 123 11.70 -5.49 -7.39
C GLY A 123 10.48 -4.64 -7.74
N ARG A 124 9.27 -5.04 -7.34
CA ARG A 124 8.06 -4.27 -7.64
C ARG A 124 7.99 -3.00 -6.78
N SER A 125 7.79 -1.86 -7.44
CA SER A 125 7.51 -0.56 -6.81
C SER A 125 6.17 -0.02 -7.29
N ASP A 126 5.37 0.52 -6.37
CA ASP A 126 4.21 1.34 -6.69
C ASP A 126 4.31 2.68 -5.95
N PHE A 127 3.47 3.64 -6.34
CA PHE A 127 3.39 4.91 -5.63
C PHE A 127 1.95 5.42 -5.52
N MET A 128 1.74 6.29 -4.53
CA MET A 128 0.54 7.10 -4.40
C MET A 128 0.93 8.57 -4.35
N LYS A 129 0.08 9.44 -4.89
CA LYS A 129 0.17 10.89 -4.70
C LYS A 129 -0.78 11.30 -3.59
N VAL A 130 -0.24 11.71 -2.45
CA VAL A 130 -1.03 12.19 -1.31
C VAL A 130 -1.31 13.66 -1.49
N TYR A 131 -2.58 14.05 -1.51
CA TYR A 131 -2.98 15.45 -1.61
C TYR A 131 -3.05 16.08 -0.23
N VAL A 132 -2.39 17.22 -0.02
CA VAL A 132 -2.34 17.89 1.28
C VAL A 132 -2.62 19.39 1.17
N ALA A 133 -3.21 19.94 2.22
CA ALA A 133 -3.53 21.36 2.37
C ALA A 133 -3.10 21.86 3.75
N SER A 134 -2.79 23.15 3.87
CA SER A 134 -2.38 23.78 5.14
C SER A 134 -3.30 24.90 5.66
N HIS A 135 -4.41 25.16 4.96
CA HIS A 135 -5.51 26.04 5.38
C HIS A 135 -5.05 27.42 5.86
N GLY A 136 -4.20 28.09 5.08
CA GLY A 136 -3.80 29.48 5.36
C GLY A 136 -2.72 29.65 6.43
N THR A 137 -2.31 28.59 7.14
CA THR A 137 -1.20 28.65 8.11
C THR A 137 0.08 28.08 7.52
N LYS A 138 1.24 28.61 7.94
CA LYS A 138 2.53 28.02 7.60
C LYS A 138 2.67 26.71 8.38
N PRO A 139 2.71 25.56 7.70
CA PRO A 139 2.77 24.28 8.40
C PRO A 139 4.18 24.03 8.96
N SER A 140 4.26 23.25 10.02
CA SER A 140 5.50 22.86 10.68
C SER A 140 5.35 21.45 11.26
N GLY A 141 6.47 20.81 11.62
CA GLY A 141 6.48 19.44 12.12
C GLY A 141 6.80 18.42 11.04
N ALA A 142 6.61 17.14 11.38
CA ALA A 142 7.05 16.01 10.59
C ALA A 142 5.89 15.33 9.86
N ILE A 143 6.07 15.08 8.56
CA ILE A 143 5.27 14.12 7.81
C ILE A 143 5.96 12.77 7.92
N THR A 144 5.29 11.81 8.54
CA THR A 144 5.83 10.46 8.75
C THR A 144 5.04 9.47 7.91
N VAL A 145 5.76 8.71 7.10
CA VAL A 145 5.19 7.64 6.28
C VAL A 145 5.74 6.33 6.79
N THR A 146 4.88 5.37 7.06
CA THR A 146 5.29 4.02 7.46
C THR A 146 4.68 2.93 6.59
N VAL A 147 5.39 1.81 6.45
CA VAL A 147 4.89 0.58 5.83
C VAL A 147 5.04 -0.59 6.81
N ALA A 148 4.10 -1.53 6.79
CA ALA A 148 4.15 -2.71 7.65
C ALA A 148 3.56 -3.93 6.92
N ASN A 149 4.27 -5.05 6.98
CA ASN A 149 3.83 -6.36 6.48
C ASN A 149 4.33 -7.47 7.42
N ALA A 150 3.54 -8.52 7.62
CA ALA A 150 3.86 -9.58 8.58
C ALA A 150 5.11 -10.40 8.19
N GLY A 151 5.37 -10.54 6.90
CA GLY A 151 6.50 -11.29 6.35
C GLY A 151 7.74 -10.45 6.10
N ASP A 152 7.70 -9.16 6.40
CA ASP A 152 8.86 -8.28 6.27
C ASP A 152 9.99 -8.71 7.21
N SER A 153 11.17 -8.92 6.64
CA SER A 153 12.34 -9.46 7.35
C SER A 153 13.33 -8.40 7.81
N ASP A 154 13.20 -7.15 7.37
CA ASP A 154 14.09 -6.06 7.75
C ASP A 154 13.31 -4.74 8.00
N PRO A 155 12.90 -4.50 9.26
CA PRO A 155 12.07 -3.34 9.60
C PRO A 155 12.83 -2.03 9.63
N SER A 156 14.14 -2.03 9.36
CA SER A 156 14.89 -0.79 9.32
C SER A 156 14.35 0.14 8.24
N ASP A 157 13.61 -0.40 7.26
CA ASP A 157 13.14 0.26 6.04
C ASP A 157 11.73 0.76 5.93
N ASN A 158 11.07 0.71 7.07
CA ASN A 158 9.65 0.89 7.17
C ASN A 158 9.21 2.30 7.54
N VAL A 159 10.13 3.23 7.77
CA VAL A 159 9.81 4.60 8.19
C VAL A 159 10.56 5.62 7.34
N SER A 160 9.80 6.56 6.77
CA SER A 160 10.33 7.74 6.10
C SER A 160 9.73 9.00 6.73
N THR A 161 10.59 9.93 7.16
CA THR A 161 10.16 11.17 7.84
C THR A 161 10.69 12.39 7.11
N TYR A 162 9.80 13.34 6.83
CA TYR A 162 10.13 14.64 6.22
C TYR A 162 9.81 15.74 7.21
N LEU A 163 10.81 16.50 7.63
CA LEU A 163 10.63 17.65 8.50
C LEU A 163 10.37 18.89 7.64
N LEU A 164 9.18 19.48 7.78
CA LEU A 164 8.77 20.64 6.98
C LEU A 164 9.78 21.79 7.15
N GLY A 165 10.32 22.26 6.03
CA GLY A 165 11.35 23.30 5.97
C GLY A 165 12.79 22.83 6.22
N SER A 166 13.01 21.57 6.63
CA SER A 166 14.35 21.01 6.89
C SER A 166 14.70 19.80 6.02
N GLY A 167 13.73 19.21 5.34
CA GLY A 167 13.97 18.11 4.40
C GLY A 167 13.78 16.71 4.99
N LEU A 168 14.13 15.70 4.20
CA LEU A 168 14.11 14.30 4.62
C LEU A 168 15.07 14.09 5.79
N GLN A 169 14.59 13.37 6.81
CA GLN A 169 15.39 12.96 7.94
C GLN A 169 16.12 11.64 7.63
N PRO A 170 17.24 11.37 8.32
CA PRO A 170 17.80 10.04 8.35
C PRO A 170 16.71 9.03 8.71
N ARG A 171 16.79 7.89 8.04
CA ARG A 171 15.83 6.81 8.20
C ARG A 171 15.81 6.34 9.65
N ALA A 172 14.61 6.25 10.21
CA ALA A 172 14.39 5.75 11.54
C ALA A 172 14.01 4.26 11.47
N THR A 173 14.43 3.49 12.47
CA THR A 173 13.94 2.12 12.68
C THR A 173 12.91 2.17 13.79
N ALA A 174 11.70 1.69 13.52
CA ALA A 174 10.67 1.58 14.55
C ALA A 174 11.06 0.47 15.55
N PRO A 175 10.77 0.64 16.85
CA PRO A 175 11.02 -0.40 17.83
C PRO A 175 10.16 -1.64 17.55
N ALA A 176 10.73 -2.82 17.79
CA ALA A 176 10.01 -4.08 17.62
C ALA A 176 8.78 -4.14 18.56
N PRO A 177 7.63 -4.61 18.09
CA PRO A 177 6.45 -4.76 18.93
C PRO A 177 6.64 -5.89 19.96
N ALA A 178 5.99 -5.76 21.10
CA ALA A 178 5.85 -6.87 22.05
C ALA A 178 4.37 -7.02 22.43
N VAL A 179 3.85 -8.25 22.36
CA VAL A 179 2.47 -8.56 22.74
C VAL A 179 2.48 -9.35 24.04
N THR A 180 1.79 -8.82 25.05
CA THR A 180 1.75 -9.41 26.39
C THR A 180 0.47 -10.21 26.65
N GLY A 181 -0.61 -9.95 25.93
CA GLY A 181 -1.85 -10.68 26.16
C GLY A 181 -3.01 -10.32 25.24
N ILE A 182 -4.07 -11.13 25.36
CA ILE A 182 -5.35 -10.98 24.67
C ILE A 182 -6.44 -10.94 25.73
N GLY A 183 -7.27 -9.90 25.72
CA GLY A 183 -8.34 -9.70 26.70
C GLY A 183 -9.55 -10.63 26.52
N THR A 184 -9.85 -11.04 25.29
CA THR A 184 -10.93 -11.99 24.98
C THR A 184 -10.40 -13.04 24.03
N THR A 185 -10.44 -14.31 24.43
CA THR A 185 -9.77 -15.42 23.74
C THR A 185 -10.74 -16.37 23.02
N THR A 186 -12.03 -16.10 23.02
CA THR A 186 -13.03 -16.92 22.32
C THR A 186 -14.10 -16.08 21.64
N GLY A 187 -14.74 -16.62 20.61
CA GLY A 187 -15.87 -15.95 19.94
C GLY A 187 -16.54 -16.80 18.86
N PRO A 188 -17.69 -16.36 18.31
CA PRO A 188 -18.40 -17.08 17.26
C PRO A 188 -17.54 -17.22 15.99
N GLY A 189 -17.67 -18.35 15.27
CA GLY A 189 -16.98 -18.54 13.98
C GLY A 189 -17.32 -17.49 12.91
N ALA A 190 -18.50 -16.86 13.00
CA ALA A 190 -18.87 -15.73 12.15
C ALA A 190 -18.01 -14.46 12.38
N GLY A 191 -17.26 -14.39 13.48
CA GLY A 191 -16.50 -13.21 13.90
C GLY A 191 -17.36 -12.20 14.67
N GLY A 192 -16.87 -10.97 14.79
CA GLY A 192 -17.57 -9.86 15.44
C GLY A 192 -17.25 -9.65 16.92
N THR A 193 -16.45 -10.52 17.53
CA THR A 193 -16.02 -10.34 18.93
C THR A 193 -15.06 -9.17 19.05
N ALA A 194 -15.35 -8.22 19.95
CA ALA A 194 -14.39 -7.18 20.32
C ALA A 194 -13.25 -7.79 21.16
N VAL A 195 -12.02 -7.51 20.78
CA VAL A 195 -10.80 -8.04 21.38
C VAL A 195 -9.83 -6.91 21.65
N THR A 196 -9.33 -6.84 22.88
CA THR A 196 -8.19 -5.98 23.24
C THR A 196 -6.92 -6.80 23.25
N VAL A 197 -5.91 -6.40 22.50
CA VAL A 197 -4.55 -6.98 22.54
C VAL A 197 -3.65 -6.00 23.25
N SER A 198 -2.93 -6.43 24.30
CA SER A 198 -2.05 -5.57 25.11
C SER A 198 -0.58 -5.81 24.80
N GLY A 199 0.23 -4.77 24.96
CA GLY A 199 1.66 -4.86 24.67
C GLY A 199 2.40 -3.52 24.75
N SER A 200 3.47 -3.41 23.97
CA SER A 200 4.26 -2.17 23.79
C SER A 200 4.69 -2.01 22.34
N HIS A 201 4.93 -0.78 21.92
CA HIS A 201 5.34 -0.44 20.55
C HIS A 201 4.33 -0.90 19.49
N LEU A 202 3.04 -0.84 19.82
CA LEU A 202 1.95 -1.30 18.94
C LEU A 202 1.39 -0.18 18.03
N SER A 203 1.89 1.05 18.15
CA SER A 203 1.48 2.19 17.33
C SER A 203 1.62 1.87 15.84
N ASN A 204 0.68 2.37 15.01
CA ASN A 204 0.56 2.05 13.58
C ASN A 204 0.34 0.55 13.27
N GLY A 205 0.14 -0.28 14.30
CA GLY A 205 -0.05 -1.71 14.17
C GLY A 205 -1.43 -2.10 13.69
N PHE A 206 -1.51 -3.25 13.01
CA PHE A 206 -2.76 -3.96 12.74
C PHE A 206 -2.68 -5.39 13.27
N VAL A 207 -3.84 -6.00 13.52
CA VAL A 207 -3.94 -7.31 14.15
C VAL A 207 -4.42 -8.34 13.13
N LEU A 208 -3.77 -9.49 13.12
CA LEU A 208 -4.13 -10.66 12.32
C LEU A 208 -4.63 -11.78 13.21
N PHE A 209 -5.74 -12.42 12.82
CA PHE A 209 -6.24 -13.67 13.41
C PHE A 209 -6.05 -14.79 12.39
N GLY A 210 -5.06 -15.66 12.62
CA GLY A 210 -4.74 -16.73 11.66
C GLY A 210 -4.34 -16.20 10.28
N GLY A 211 -3.76 -15.00 10.21
CA GLY A 211 -3.42 -14.32 8.97
C GLY A 211 -4.50 -13.39 8.41
N THR A 212 -5.74 -13.47 8.90
CA THR A 212 -6.85 -12.60 8.45
C THR A 212 -6.81 -11.26 9.20
N PRO A 213 -6.80 -10.11 8.50
CA PRO A 213 -6.86 -8.79 9.13
C PRO A 213 -8.13 -8.58 9.96
N ALA A 214 -7.95 -8.02 11.15
CA ALA A 214 -9.04 -7.52 11.99
C ALA A 214 -9.24 -6.01 11.77
N ASN A 215 -10.50 -5.57 11.84
CA ASN A 215 -10.83 -4.15 11.82
C ASN A 215 -10.56 -3.56 13.21
N GLY A 216 -9.90 -2.41 13.27
CA GLY A 216 -9.69 -1.67 14.51
C GLY A 216 -8.45 -0.78 14.46
N SER A 217 -7.96 -0.40 15.62
CA SER A 217 -6.81 0.51 15.74
C SER A 217 -5.91 0.12 16.90
N CYS A 218 -4.67 0.60 16.85
CA CYS A 218 -3.69 0.40 17.91
C CYS A 218 -3.17 1.75 18.41
N THR A 219 -3.05 1.86 19.72
CA THR A 219 -2.19 2.80 20.43
C THR A 219 -0.83 2.14 20.66
N ASP A 220 0.08 2.83 21.36
CA ASP A 220 1.38 2.26 21.65
C ASP A 220 1.33 1.01 22.55
N THR A 221 0.31 0.91 23.40
CA THR A 221 0.22 -0.13 24.43
C THR A 221 -0.95 -1.10 24.24
N ALA A 222 -1.86 -0.83 23.32
CA ALA A 222 -3.01 -1.70 23.09
C ALA A 222 -3.58 -1.58 21.67
N CYS A 223 -4.12 -2.68 21.15
CA CYS A 223 -4.98 -2.71 19.98
C CYS A 223 -6.41 -3.06 20.38
N THR A 224 -7.39 -2.27 19.94
CA THR A 224 -8.81 -2.60 20.07
C THR A 224 -9.35 -2.96 18.70
N VAL A 225 -9.68 -4.24 18.52
CA VAL A 225 -10.07 -4.79 17.22
C VAL A 225 -11.31 -5.66 17.33
N THR A 226 -11.97 -5.86 16.19
CA THR A 226 -13.07 -6.82 16.04
C THR A 226 -12.54 -8.03 15.31
N ALA A 227 -12.58 -9.20 15.96
CA ALA A 227 -12.12 -10.46 15.38
C ALA A 227 -12.88 -10.73 14.07
N PRO A 228 -12.17 -11.01 12.97
CA PRO A 228 -12.81 -11.42 11.72
C PRO A 228 -13.46 -12.79 11.91
N GLY A 229 -14.28 -13.20 10.94
CA GLY A 229 -14.78 -14.58 10.90
C GLY A 229 -13.64 -15.59 10.69
N GLY A 230 -13.78 -16.76 11.30
CA GLY A 230 -12.73 -17.78 11.31
C GLY A 230 -13.20 -19.12 11.87
N SER A 231 -12.23 -20.01 12.12
CA SER A 231 -12.49 -21.38 12.56
C SER A 231 -11.34 -21.92 13.41
N GLY A 232 -11.65 -22.74 14.41
CA GLY A 232 -10.65 -23.37 15.27
C GLY A 232 -9.80 -22.36 16.06
N ASN A 233 -8.59 -22.77 16.44
CA ASN A 233 -7.66 -21.89 17.13
C ASN A 233 -6.85 -21.05 16.13
N ALA A 234 -6.91 -19.73 16.29
CA ALA A 234 -6.19 -18.78 15.46
C ALA A 234 -5.07 -18.09 16.27
N PRO A 235 -3.82 -18.07 15.78
CA PRO A 235 -2.79 -17.22 16.36
C PRO A 235 -3.16 -15.75 16.16
N VAL A 236 -2.92 -14.92 17.18
CA VAL A 236 -3.14 -13.48 17.11
C VAL A 236 -1.79 -12.79 17.00
N THR A 237 -1.57 -12.09 15.89
CA THR A 237 -0.30 -11.42 15.58
C THR A 237 -0.54 -9.94 15.42
N VAL A 238 0.26 -9.10 16.06
CA VAL A 238 0.31 -7.66 15.81
C VAL A 238 1.47 -7.37 14.87
N VAL A 239 1.20 -6.65 13.80
CA VAL A 239 2.18 -6.26 12.78
C VAL A 239 2.32 -4.74 12.83
N THR A 240 3.53 -4.24 13.03
CA THR A 240 3.87 -2.82 13.07
C THR A 240 5.01 -2.53 12.08
N PRO A 241 5.34 -1.26 11.83
CA PRO A 241 6.53 -0.92 11.05
C PRO A 241 7.84 -1.45 11.68
N GLY A 242 7.84 -1.77 12.98
CA GLY A 242 8.98 -2.36 13.68
C GLY A 242 9.10 -3.88 13.56
N GLY A 243 8.19 -4.54 12.83
CA GLY A 243 8.12 -6.00 12.68
C GLY A 243 6.81 -6.58 13.20
N SER A 244 6.81 -7.87 13.54
CA SER A 244 5.62 -8.58 14.01
C SER A 244 5.86 -9.25 15.38
N ALA A 245 4.79 -9.35 16.17
CA ALA A 245 4.79 -10.04 17.45
C ALA A 245 3.50 -10.84 17.63
N THR A 246 3.66 -12.13 17.94
CA THR A 246 2.55 -13.05 18.20
C THR A 246 2.22 -13.07 19.68
N ALA A 247 0.92 -13.02 19.99
CA ALA A 247 0.44 -13.15 21.36
C ALA A 247 0.77 -14.53 21.95
N PRO A 248 0.97 -14.61 23.28
CA PRO A 248 1.19 -15.90 23.96
C PRO A 248 -0.04 -16.81 23.97
N ALA A 249 -1.24 -16.23 23.86
CA ALA A 249 -2.50 -16.95 23.75
C ALA A 249 -3.03 -16.94 22.31
N THR A 250 -3.88 -17.91 21.98
CA THR A 250 -4.64 -17.95 20.72
C THR A 250 -6.07 -17.45 20.93
N PHE A 251 -6.76 -17.14 19.84
CA PHE A 251 -8.21 -16.91 19.84
C PHE A 251 -8.94 -18.15 19.30
N ASP A 252 -9.94 -18.64 20.02
CA ASP A 252 -10.71 -19.83 19.65
C ASP A 252 -12.09 -19.47 19.08
N TYR A 253 -12.34 -19.93 17.86
CA TYR A 253 -13.62 -19.76 17.19
C TYR A 253 -14.59 -20.90 17.57
N THR A 254 -15.51 -20.59 18.48
CA THR A 254 -16.55 -21.50 19.00
C THR A 254 -17.82 -21.39 18.14
N GLY A 255 -17.81 -21.96 16.95
CA GLY A 255 -19.00 -22.01 16.08
C GLY A 255 -18.67 -22.30 14.63
N ALA A 256 -19.72 -22.41 13.81
CA ALA A 256 -19.55 -22.56 12.37
C ALA A 256 -18.80 -21.34 11.80
N PRO A 257 -17.86 -21.55 10.86
CA PRO A 257 -17.21 -20.45 10.15
C PRO A 257 -18.24 -19.61 9.37
N PRO A 258 -17.86 -18.43 8.86
CA PRO A 258 -18.73 -17.66 7.99
C PRO A 258 -19.10 -18.50 6.77
N ALA A 259 -20.36 -18.41 6.33
CA ALA A 259 -20.76 -19.03 5.06
C ALA A 259 -19.90 -18.44 3.91
N PRO A 260 -19.35 -19.28 3.01
CA PRO A 260 -18.65 -18.78 1.83
C PRO A 260 -19.54 -17.83 1.02
N PRO A 261 -18.97 -16.82 0.32
CA PRO A 261 -19.73 -16.01 -0.60
C PRO A 261 -20.44 -16.89 -1.64
N ALA A 262 -21.67 -16.53 -2.01
CA ALA A 262 -22.40 -17.25 -3.04
C ALA A 262 -21.67 -17.14 -4.39
N ALA A 263 -21.65 -18.23 -5.16
CA ALA A 263 -21.08 -18.24 -6.50
C ALA A 263 -21.76 -17.21 -7.41
N PRO A 264 -21.01 -16.61 -8.36
CA PRO A 264 -21.58 -15.72 -9.36
C PRO A 264 -22.54 -16.48 -10.27
N VAL A 265 -23.60 -15.80 -10.69
CA VAL A 265 -24.58 -16.34 -11.64
C VAL A 265 -24.67 -15.40 -12.82
N VAL A 266 -24.43 -15.90 -14.03
CA VAL A 266 -24.65 -15.15 -15.27
C VAL A 266 -26.04 -15.49 -15.81
N THR A 267 -26.88 -14.49 -15.96
CA THR A 267 -28.25 -14.65 -16.46
C THR A 267 -28.43 -14.15 -17.88
N ASN A 268 -27.58 -13.24 -18.35
CA ASN A 268 -27.62 -12.76 -19.73
C ASN A 268 -26.34 -12.05 -20.18
N LEU A 269 -26.06 -12.12 -21.47
CA LEU A 269 -25.17 -11.20 -22.19
C LEU A 269 -26.00 -10.23 -23.05
N THR A 270 -25.71 -8.94 -22.93
CA THR A 270 -26.34 -7.90 -23.79
C THR A 270 -25.95 -8.04 -25.26
N THR A 271 -24.79 -8.64 -25.54
CA THR A 271 -24.33 -8.95 -26.90
C THR A 271 -23.74 -10.36 -26.88
N ARG A 272 -24.20 -11.22 -27.80
CA ARG A 272 -23.85 -12.65 -27.85
C ARG A 272 -22.99 -13.02 -29.05
N SER A 273 -22.49 -12.05 -29.80
CA SER A 273 -21.58 -12.30 -30.91
C SER A 273 -20.73 -11.07 -31.24
N GLY A 274 -19.68 -11.29 -32.02
CA GLY A 274 -18.83 -10.24 -32.57
C GLY A 274 -17.64 -10.78 -33.35
N PRO A 275 -16.77 -9.91 -33.90
CA PRO A 275 -15.70 -10.33 -34.80
C PRO A 275 -14.67 -11.23 -34.13
N ALA A 276 -14.09 -12.17 -34.88
CA ALA A 276 -12.98 -13.03 -34.40
C ALA A 276 -11.77 -12.24 -33.85
N ALA A 277 -11.56 -11.00 -34.33
CA ALA A 277 -10.51 -10.11 -33.82
C ALA A 277 -10.76 -9.59 -32.38
N GLY A 278 -11.95 -9.79 -31.81
CA GLY A 278 -12.34 -9.23 -30.52
C GLY A 278 -12.69 -7.74 -30.59
N GLY A 279 -12.72 -7.08 -29.43
CA GLY A 279 -12.99 -5.64 -29.29
C GLY A 279 -14.46 -5.28 -29.06
N THR A 280 -15.38 -6.24 -29.13
CA THR A 280 -16.80 -6.00 -28.84
C THR A 280 -17.00 -5.73 -27.35
N GLN A 281 -17.50 -4.53 -27.02
CA GLN A 281 -17.95 -4.25 -25.66
C GLN A 281 -19.29 -4.95 -25.42
N LEU A 282 -19.40 -5.64 -24.28
CA LEU A 282 -20.64 -6.25 -23.83
C LEU A 282 -20.82 -6.05 -22.32
N TYR A 283 -22.06 -6.27 -21.91
CA TYR A 283 -22.44 -6.32 -20.51
C TYR A 283 -22.94 -7.69 -20.10
N VAL A 284 -22.41 -8.19 -18.99
CA VAL A 284 -22.79 -9.44 -18.34
C VAL A 284 -23.74 -9.10 -17.20
N GLN A 285 -24.96 -9.63 -17.23
CA GLN A 285 -25.96 -9.45 -16.18
C GLN A 285 -26.06 -10.71 -15.33
N GLY A 286 -26.36 -10.53 -14.05
CA GLY A 286 -26.32 -11.65 -13.12
C GLY A 286 -26.51 -11.27 -11.66
N SER A 287 -25.97 -12.11 -10.78
CA SER A 287 -25.88 -11.87 -9.33
C SER A 287 -24.53 -12.32 -8.79
N ASN A 288 -24.15 -11.76 -7.63
CA ASN A 288 -22.88 -12.01 -6.95
C ASN A 288 -21.65 -11.73 -7.83
N LEU A 289 -21.72 -10.70 -8.68
CA LEU A 289 -20.68 -10.39 -9.66
C LEU A 289 -19.60 -9.42 -9.14
N THR A 290 -19.78 -8.81 -7.96
CA THR A 290 -18.90 -7.76 -7.42
C THR A 290 -17.43 -8.16 -7.46
N SER A 291 -16.58 -7.26 -7.98
CA SER A 291 -15.13 -7.48 -8.12
C SER A 291 -14.75 -8.72 -8.95
N GLY A 292 -15.67 -9.19 -9.81
CA GLY A 292 -15.43 -10.34 -10.65
C GLY A 292 -14.48 -10.07 -11.81
N THR A 293 -13.81 -11.12 -12.26
CA THR A 293 -13.11 -11.16 -13.55
C THR A 293 -13.99 -11.88 -14.58
N VAL A 294 -13.95 -11.43 -15.83
CA VAL A 294 -14.72 -12.04 -16.93
C VAL A 294 -13.77 -12.76 -17.88
N ALA A 295 -14.12 -13.97 -18.31
CA ALA A 295 -13.36 -14.74 -19.30
C ALA A 295 -14.28 -15.28 -20.40
N PHE A 296 -13.77 -15.34 -21.62
CA PHE A 296 -14.41 -15.93 -22.80
C PHE A 296 -13.74 -17.27 -23.07
N GLY A 297 -14.38 -18.37 -22.64
CA GLY A 297 -13.70 -19.66 -22.50
C GLY A 297 -12.53 -19.54 -21.52
N SER A 298 -11.31 -19.81 -21.98
CA SER A 298 -10.09 -19.67 -21.18
C SER A 298 -9.38 -18.32 -21.31
N VAL A 299 -9.88 -17.40 -22.15
CA VAL A 299 -9.20 -16.13 -22.45
C VAL A 299 -9.80 -14.99 -21.62
N PRO A 300 -9.01 -14.28 -20.80
CA PRO A 300 -9.49 -13.14 -20.03
C PRO A 300 -10.04 -12.01 -20.92
N ALA A 301 -11.13 -11.38 -20.48
CA ALA A 301 -11.69 -10.20 -21.14
C ALA A 301 -10.89 -8.93 -20.84
N GLY A 302 -10.94 -7.96 -21.76
CA GLY A 302 -10.39 -6.62 -21.55
C GLY A 302 -11.36 -5.69 -20.81
N HIS A 303 -10.83 -4.64 -20.17
CA HIS A 303 -11.62 -3.55 -19.57
C HIS A 303 -12.79 -4.01 -18.68
N VAL A 304 -12.51 -4.95 -17.78
CA VAL A 304 -13.53 -5.52 -16.89
C VAL A 304 -13.81 -4.59 -15.71
N SER A 305 -15.10 -4.34 -15.45
CA SER A 305 -15.55 -3.67 -14.23
C SER A 305 -16.88 -4.29 -13.79
N CYS A 306 -16.93 -4.82 -12.56
CA CYS A 306 -18.08 -5.57 -12.05
C CYS A 306 -18.64 -4.99 -10.75
N GLY A 307 -19.94 -4.69 -10.77
CA GLY A 307 -20.77 -4.46 -9.59
C GLY A 307 -21.56 -5.72 -9.19
N PRO A 308 -22.54 -5.62 -8.27
CA PRO A 308 -23.20 -6.80 -7.71
C PRO A 308 -24.04 -7.62 -8.71
N THR A 309 -24.63 -6.96 -9.71
CA THR A 309 -25.56 -7.59 -10.67
C THR A 309 -25.17 -7.38 -12.13
N PHE A 310 -24.01 -6.75 -12.36
CA PHE A 310 -23.61 -6.28 -13.68
C PHE A 310 -22.09 -6.19 -13.82
N CYS A 311 -21.56 -6.60 -14.96
CA CYS A 311 -20.20 -6.32 -15.39
C CYS A 311 -20.17 -5.69 -16.79
N SER A 312 -19.26 -4.73 -17.00
CA SER A 312 -18.78 -4.39 -18.33
C SER A 312 -17.54 -5.23 -18.67
N ALA A 313 -17.44 -5.66 -19.93
CA ALA A 313 -16.26 -6.37 -20.43
C ALA A 313 -16.07 -6.07 -21.92
N THR A 314 -14.88 -6.33 -22.43
CA THR A 314 -14.55 -6.29 -23.87
C THR A 314 -14.09 -7.67 -24.30
N ALA A 315 -14.74 -8.23 -25.31
CA ALA A 315 -14.41 -9.55 -25.83
C ALA A 315 -12.96 -9.57 -26.35
N PRO A 316 -12.14 -10.54 -25.93
CA PRO A 316 -10.81 -10.74 -26.53
C PRO A 316 -10.95 -11.33 -27.94
N ALA A 317 -9.84 -11.42 -28.69
CA ALA A 317 -9.82 -12.19 -29.93
C ALA A 317 -10.13 -13.67 -29.65
N GLY A 318 -10.86 -14.32 -30.55
CA GLY A 318 -11.30 -15.69 -30.37
C GLY A 318 -11.97 -16.28 -31.60
N THR A 319 -12.42 -17.53 -31.46
CA THR A 319 -13.03 -18.30 -32.55
C THR A 319 -14.15 -19.19 -32.02
N GLY A 320 -15.16 -19.44 -32.85
CA GLY A 320 -16.27 -20.34 -32.50
C GLY A 320 -17.18 -19.78 -31.41
N THR A 321 -17.95 -20.66 -30.76
CA THR A 321 -18.80 -20.32 -29.62
C THR A 321 -18.12 -20.72 -28.33
N VAL A 322 -18.05 -19.80 -27.38
CA VAL A 322 -17.48 -20.00 -26.04
C VAL A 322 -18.48 -19.56 -24.97
N ASP A 323 -18.30 -20.05 -23.75
CA ASP A 323 -19.06 -19.58 -22.58
C ASP A 323 -18.35 -18.39 -21.94
N VAL A 324 -19.10 -17.38 -21.54
CA VAL A 324 -18.60 -16.20 -20.83
C VAL A 324 -18.79 -16.39 -19.33
N THR A 325 -17.72 -16.65 -18.62
CA THR A 325 -17.78 -16.90 -17.16
C THR A 325 -17.34 -15.68 -16.37
N VAL A 326 -17.94 -15.54 -15.17
CA VAL A 326 -17.49 -14.58 -14.16
C VAL A 326 -16.90 -15.36 -13.00
N THR A 327 -15.72 -14.97 -12.54
CA THR A 327 -15.09 -15.52 -11.34
C THR A 327 -15.05 -14.46 -10.25
N THR A 328 -15.56 -14.80 -9.06
CA THR A 328 -15.49 -13.97 -7.84
C THR A 328 -14.93 -14.79 -6.69
N ALA A 329 -14.85 -14.21 -5.49
CA ALA A 329 -14.49 -14.94 -4.27
C ALA A 329 -15.47 -16.08 -3.92
N GLY A 330 -16.69 -16.05 -4.48
CA GLY A 330 -17.66 -17.15 -4.36
C GLY A 330 -17.44 -18.31 -5.33
N GLY A 331 -16.43 -18.23 -6.21
CA GLY A 331 -16.13 -19.21 -7.25
C GLY A 331 -16.39 -18.69 -8.66
N THR A 332 -16.44 -19.61 -9.62
CA THR A 332 -16.74 -19.31 -11.04
C THR A 332 -18.19 -19.62 -11.35
N SER A 333 -18.82 -18.81 -12.20
CA SER A 333 -20.22 -19.00 -12.61
C SER A 333 -20.37 -20.30 -13.38
N ALA A 334 -21.51 -20.97 -13.18
CA ALA A 334 -21.87 -22.11 -14.00
C ALA A 334 -22.04 -21.69 -15.47
N VAL A 335 -21.63 -22.58 -16.38
CA VAL A 335 -21.81 -22.38 -17.83
C VAL A 335 -23.24 -22.69 -18.25
N GLY A 336 -23.78 -21.96 -19.22
CA GLY A 336 -25.15 -22.18 -19.69
C GLY A 336 -25.55 -21.41 -20.94
N THR A 337 -26.75 -21.64 -21.46
CA THR A 337 -27.18 -20.99 -22.71
C THR A 337 -27.29 -19.46 -22.62
N ALA A 338 -27.32 -18.90 -21.41
CA ALA A 338 -27.35 -17.48 -21.14
C ALA A 338 -26.00 -16.76 -21.38
N ASP A 339 -24.89 -17.49 -21.31
CA ASP A 339 -23.52 -16.94 -21.34
C ASP A 339 -22.74 -17.26 -22.63
N ARG A 340 -23.37 -17.93 -23.60
CA ARG A 340 -22.71 -18.23 -24.88
C ARG A 340 -22.48 -16.99 -25.72
N TYR A 341 -21.23 -16.84 -26.18
CA TYR A 341 -20.77 -15.81 -27.10
C TYR A 341 -20.16 -16.44 -28.35
N THR A 342 -20.56 -15.98 -29.53
CA THR A 342 -20.09 -16.51 -30.82
C THR A 342 -19.20 -15.51 -31.56
N TYR A 343 -17.97 -15.92 -31.84
CA TYR A 343 -17.06 -15.22 -32.73
C TYR A 343 -17.45 -15.48 -34.19
N THR A 344 -17.82 -14.42 -34.90
CA THR A 344 -18.14 -14.45 -36.33
C THR A 344 -16.87 -14.25 -37.16
N ALA A 345 -16.75 -15.03 -38.23
CA ALA A 345 -15.68 -14.93 -39.21
C ALA A 345 -15.73 -13.60 -39.98
#